data_AF-A0A259LNV6-F1
#
_entry.id   AF-A0A259LNV6-F1
#
_cell.length_a   1.000
_cell.length_b   1.000
_cell.length_c   1.000
_cell.angle_alpha   90.00
_cell.angle_beta   90.00
_cell.angle_gamma   90.00
#
_symmetry.space_group_name_H-M   'P 1'
#
loop_
_entity.id
_entity.type
_entity.pdbx_description
1 polymer ?
#
loop_
_entity_poly.entity_id
_entity_poly.type
_entity_poly.pdbx_seq_one_letter_code
_entity_poly.pdbx_strand_id
1 'polypeptide(L)' 'MVKRVTESELLKGLNAHTAHADELAQPLKQELTPLEKLRGSVKKYDRPTDPVWDEFFEGDGVSEDFMEERDQPSNQERDE' A
#
# COMPACT_ATOMS: atom_id res chain seq x y z
N MET A 1 53.40 -0.96 -10.81
CA MET A 1 53.25 -0.17 -12.05
C MET A 1 51.77 0.15 -12.19
N VAL A 2 51.35 1.39 -11.94
CA VAL A 2 49.92 1.77 -11.95
C VAL A 2 49.53 2.05 -13.41
N LYS A 3 48.63 1.25 -13.97
CA LYS A 3 48.07 1.50 -15.31
C LYS A 3 47.17 2.74 -15.21
N ARG A 4 47.48 3.77 -16.01
CA ARG A 4 46.60 4.92 -16.18
C ARG A 4 45.54 4.55 -17.22
N VAL A 5 44.31 4.40 -16.76
CA VAL A 5 43.16 4.19 -17.64
C VAL A 5 42.91 5.50 -18.39
N THR A 6 42.70 5.42 -19.70
CA THR A 6 42.44 6.59 -20.55
C THR A 6 40.94 6.86 -20.67
N GLU A 7 40.54 8.12 -20.89
CA GLU A 7 39.13 8.48 -21.10
C GLU A 7 38.51 7.69 -22.26
N SER A 8 39.27 7.46 -23.33
CA SER A 8 38.89 6.63 -24.47
C SER A 8 38.56 5.17 -24.11
N GLU A 9 39.22 4.61 -23.09
CA GLU A 9 38.90 3.26 -22.61
C GLU A 9 37.61 3.24 -21.78
N LEU A 10 37.32 4.32 -21.03
CA LEU A 10 36.10 4.47 -20.24
C LEU A 10 34.86 4.68 -21.12
N LEU A 11 35.02 5.35 -22.26
CA LEU A 11 33.93 5.63 -23.20
C LEU A 11 33.66 4.46 -24.18
N LYS A 12 34.49 3.42 -24.16
CA LYS A 12 34.37 2.28 -25.08
C LYS A 12 33.13 1.46 -24.74
N GLY A 13 32.10 1.54 -25.59
CA GLY A 13 30.85 0.79 -25.44
C GLY A 13 29.72 1.57 -24.78
N LEU A 14 29.93 2.82 -24.36
CA LEU A 14 28.85 3.75 -24.04
C LEU A 14 28.24 4.28 -25.35
N ASN A 15 26.99 3.95 -25.59
CA ASN A 15 26.17 4.49 -26.67
C ASN A 15 24.81 4.88 -26.08
N ALA A 16 23.97 5.60 -26.84
CA ALA A 16 22.67 6.04 -26.35
C ALA A 16 21.75 4.89 -25.86
N HIS A 17 22.02 3.63 -26.20
CA HIS A 17 21.25 2.46 -25.74
C HIS A 17 21.91 1.75 -24.56
N THR A 18 23.22 1.91 -24.32
CA THR A 18 23.95 1.34 -23.16
C THR A 18 24.24 2.36 -22.07
N ALA A 19 24.09 3.66 -22.36
CA ALA A 19 24.31 4.77 -21.44
C ALA A 19 23.06 5.14 -20.62
N HIS A 20 21.90 4.58 -20.95
CA HIS A 20 20.67 4.69 -20.15
C HIS A 20 20.60 3.43 -19.26
N ALA A 21 20.65 3.56 -17.93
CA ALA A 21 19.49 3.89 -17.09
C ALA A 21 18.30 2.91 -17.26
N ASP A 22 18.54 1.72 -17.82
CA ASP A 22 17.53 0.69 -18.09
C ASP A 22 16.85 0.12 -16.84
N GLU A 23 17.38 0.42 -15.66
CA GLU A 23 16.64 0.27 -14.42
C GLU A 23 16.35 1.65 -13.85
N LEU A 24 15.23 2.25 -14.29
CA LEU A 24 14.57 3.24 -13.46
C LEU A 24 14.46 2.63 -12.06
N ALA A 25 15.19 3.18 -11.09
CA ALA A 25 15.17 2.70 -9.71
C ALA A 25 13.71 2.57 -9.28
N GLN A 26 13.35 1.44 -8.66
CA GLN A 26 11.99 1.28 -8.15
C GLN A 26 11.65 2.50 -7.28
N PRO A 27 10.51 3.16 -7.52
CA PRO A 27 10.14 4.36 -6.78
C PRO A 27 10.21 4.09 -5.28
N LEU A 28 10.78 5.04 -4.54
CA LEU A 28 10.82 4.93 -3.09
C LEU A 28 9.40 4.94 -2.53
N LYS A 29 9.16 4.30 -1.37
CA LYS A 29 7.81 4.24 -0.76
C LYS A 29 7.14 5.61 -0.59
N GLN A 30 7.94 6.65 -0.37
CA GLN A 30 7.47 8.03 -0.25
C GLN A 30 7.06 8.67 -1.57
N GLU A 31 7.63 8.21 -2.70
CA GLU A 31 7.39 8.69 -4.06
C GLU A 31 6.17 8.01 -4.71
N LEU A 32 5.66 6.94 -4.10
CA LEU A 32 4.42 6.30 -4.53
C LEU A 32 3.24 7.28 -4.46
N THR A 33 2.39 7.22 -5.47
CA THR A 33 1.11 7.92 -5.44
C THR A 33 0.25 7.44 -4.26
N PRO A 34 -0.70 8.26 -3.78
CA PRO A 34 -1.62 7.84 -2.72
C PRO A 34 -2.33 6.51 -3.01
N LEU A 35 -2.70 6.25 -4.27
CA LEU A 35 -3.34 5.00 -4.67
C LEU A 35 -2.37 3.81 -4.60
N GLU A 36 -1.15 3.94 -5.12
CA GLU A 36 -0.15 2.86 -5.11
C GLU A 36 0.25 2.43 -3.69
N LYS A 37 0.22 3.36 -2.74
CA LYS A 37 0.44 3.06 -1.32
C LYS A 37 -0.60 2.09 -0.73
N LEU A 38 -1.78 2.02 -1.34
CA LEU A 38 -2.86 1.11 -0.92
C LEU A 38 -2.72 -0.29 -1.51
N ARG A 39 -1.77 -0.53 -2.43
CA ARG A 39 -1.61 -1.84 -3.07
C ARG A 39 -1.32 -2.92 -2.04
N GLY A 40 -2.24 -3.88 -1.92
CA GLY A 40 -2.12 -5.02 -1.01
C GLY A 40 -2.51 -4.75 0.46
N SER A 41 -2.89 -3.51 0.82
CA SER A 41 -3.41 -3.19 2.16
C SER A 41 -4.94 -3.11 2.21
N VAL A 42 -5.59 -2.86 1.06
CA VAL A 42 -7.05 -2.77 0.94
C VAL A 42 -7.64 -4.00 0.26
N LYS A 43 -8.91 -4.32 0.54
CA LYS A 43 -9.64 -5.41 -0.13
C LYS A 43 -9.80 -5.18 -1.64
N LYS A 44 -10.10 -3.94 -2.05
CA LYS A 44 -10.30 -3.53 -3.45
C LYS A 44 -9.34 -2.42 -3.83
N TYR A 45 -8.37 -2.72 -4.69
CA TYR A 45 -7.38 -1.73 -5.11
C TYR A 45 -7.93 -0.73 -6.14
N ASP A 46 -8.75 -1.19 -7.10
CA ASP A 46 -9.24 -0.33 -8.19
C ASP A 46 -10.25 0.72 -7.71
N ARG A 47 -10.98 0.41 -6.63
CA ARG A 47 -11.95 1.30 -5.98
C ARG A 47 -11.82 1.19 -4.47
N PRO A 48 -10.77 1.77 -3.88
CA PRO A 48 -10.45 1.59 -2.46
C PRO A 48 -11.43 2.31 -1.53
N THR A 49 -12.21 3.24 -2.07
CA THR A 49 -13.22 4.01 -1.35
C THR A 49 -14.64 3.47 -1.54
N ASP A 50 -14.85 2.49 -2.43
CA ASP A 50 -16.17 1.90 -2.61
C ASP A 50 -16.55 1.10 -1.36
N PRO A 51 -17.82 1.15 -0.94
CA PRO A 51 -18.28 0.39 0.20
C PRO A 51 -18.08 -1.11 -0.04
N VAL A 52 -17.68 -1.81 1.02
CA VAL A 52 -17.49 -3.28 1.02
C VAL A 52 -18.62 -3.98 1.76
N TRP A 53 -19.81 -3.38 1.82
CA TRP A 53 -20.94 -3.89 2.60
C TRP A 53 -21.39 -5.26 2.13
N ASP A 54 -21.48 -5.49 0.81
CA ASP A 54 -21.89 -6.79 0.27
C ASP A 54 -20.96 -7.90 0.78
N GLU A 55 -19.65 -7.73 0.67
CA GLU A 55 -18.64 -8.67 1.20
C GLU A 55 -18.62 -8.77 2.73
N PHE A 56 -19.00 -7.71 3.44
CA PHE A 56 -19.06 -7.71 4.89
C PHE A 56 -20.25 -8.55 5.37
N PHE A 57 -21.41 -8.41 4.73
CA PHE A 57 -22.63 -9.14 5.10
C PHE A 57 -22.67 -10.57 4.54
N GLU A 58 -22.00 -10.85 3.44
CA GLU A 58 -21.83 -12.21 2.89
C GLU A 58 -20.71 -13.00 3.58
N GLY A 59 -19.92 -12.35 4.45
CA GLY A 59 -18.82 -12.96 5.17
C GLY A 59 -19.25 -13.80 6.38
N ASP A 60 -18.24 -14.27 7.12
CA ASP A 60 -18.48 -15.03 8.35
C ASP A 60 -19.25 -14.20 9.37
N GLY A 61 -20.32 -14.78 9.89
CA GLY A 61 -21.15 -14.18 10.94
C GLY A 61 -20.48 -14.20 12.31
N VAL A 62 -21.16 -13.58 13.27
CA VAL A 62 -20.82 -13.69 14.70
C VAL A 62 -21.30 -15.03 15.27
N SER A 63 -20.80 -15.40 16.45
CA SER A 63 -21.28 -16.59 17.17
C SER A 63 -22.73 -16.42 17.64
N GLU A 64 -23.41 -17.55 17.88
CA GLU A 64 -24.84 -17.55 18.29
C GLU A 64 -25.09 -16.82 19.62
N ASP A 65 -24.10 -16.82 20.52
CA ASP A 65 -24.13 -16.17 21.83
C ASP A 65 -23.62 -14.71 21.82
N PHE A 66 -23.22 -14.20 20.65
CA PHE A 66 -22.65 -12.85 20.57
C PHE A 66 -23.68 -11.78 20.96
N MET A 67 -23.40 -11.05 22.04
CA MET A 67 -24.27 -10.00 22.60
C MET A 67 -25.63 -10.51 23.12
N GLU A 68 -25.71 -11.77 23.59
CA GLU A 68 -26.94 -12.31 24.19
C GLU A 68 -27.42 -11.47 25.40
N GLU A 69 -26.50 -10.98 26.22
CA GLU A 69 -26.76 -9.98 27.26
C GLU A 69 -25.87 -8.75 27.03
N ARG A 70 -26.49 -7.57 26.89
CA ARG A 70 -25.78 -6.30 26.79
C ARG A 70 -25.92 -5.55 28.10
N ASP A 71 -24.79 -5.28 28.75
CA ASP A 71 -24.70 -4.61 30.04
C ASP A 71 -24.96 -3.10 29.91
N GLN A 72 -26.20 -2.74 29.55
CA GLN A 72 -26.63 -1.36 29.35
C GLN A 72 -27.11 -0.78 30.69
N PRO A 73 -26.59 0.39 31.10
CA PRO A 73 -27.05 1.02 32.33
C PRO A 73 -28.55 1.36 32.25
N SER A 74 -29.21 1.35 33.41
CA SER A 74 -30.57 1.83 33.53
C SER A 74 -30.67 3.30 33.12
N ASN A 75 -31.84 3.70 32.63
CA ASN A 75 -32.09 5.08 32.24
C ASN A 75 -31.85 5.99 33.46
N GLN A 76 -30.94 6.96 33.32
CA GLN A 76 -30.63 7.89 34.39
C GLN A 76 -31.65 9.04 34.33
N GLU A 77 -32.34 9.29 35.45
CA GLU A 77 -33.13 10.51 35.58
C GLU A 77 -32.17 11.71 35.65
N ARG A 78 -32.49 12.76 34.90
CA ARG A 78 -31.68 13.98 34.89
C ARG A 78 -32.11 14.83 36.07
N ASP A 79 -31.21 15.05 37.03
CA ASP A 79 -31.47 15.96 38.16
C ASP A 79 -31.79 17.38 37.60
N GLU A 80 -32.88 17.97 38.09
CA GLU A 80 -33.36 19.32 37.71
C GLU A 80 -32.64 20.46 38.46
#